data_AF-A0A2S0JHM8-F1
#
_entry.id   AF-A0A2S0JHM8-F1
#
_cell.length_a   1.000
_cell.length_b   1.000
_cell.length_c   1.000
_cell.angle_alpha   90.00
_cell.angle_beta   90.00
_cell.angle_gamma   90.00
#
_symmetry.space_group_name_H-M   'P 1'
#
loop_
_entity.id
_entity.type
_entity.pdbx_description
1 polymer ?
#
loop_
_entity_poly.entity_id
_entity_poly.type
_entity_poly.pdbx_seq_one_letter_code
_entity_poly.pdbx_strand_id
1 'polypeptide(L)'
;MAFTEQQYVEMSMKLQQVKEEIHRFIVGQEEAIDYTLYAVLADGHALLEGLPGLGKTMLIRTISEVLDLSFSRIQFTPDLMPADITGTSMIERTADGKQQFTFQPGPIFSQMVLADEINRATPKTQSALLEAMGEKTVTILGDTKRMAKPFFVLATQNPIEMEGTYPLPEAQMDRFLCKILVPYPKKSELMEIMKRTTGAQEIGLQKIMDTEVLIEAQQMVKEILVADEMLEFATDLVVATHPERVDAIDEVKQYAMYGSGPRGLQSLIKLAKARALMNGRFHVSVADIKSVAKPVLRHRMLLNYEGEASGKTADDVIDVILEKVQQGVSK
;
A
#
# COMPACT_ATOMS: atom_id res chain seq x y z
N MET A 1 2.49 -22.17 18.16
CA MET A 1 2.14 -20.77 17.83
C MET A 1 2.94 -19.88 18.76
N ALA A 2 3.61 -18.85 18.23
CA ALA A 2 4.36 -17.91 19.05
C ALA A 2 3.46 -16.99 19.90
N PHE A 3 2.18 -16.86 19.53
CA PHE A 3 1.17 -16.03 20.18
C PHE A 3 -0.07 -16.85 20.54
N THR A 4 -0.76 -16.44 21.60
CA THR A 4 -2.03 -17.02 22.07
C THR A 4 -3.22 -16.35 21.39
N GLU A 5 -4.36 -17.04 21.33
CA GLU A 5 -5.62 -16.48 20.78
C GLU A 5 -6.03 -15.18 21.48
N GLN A 6 -5.84 -15.10 22.80
CA GLN A 6 -6.13 -13.90 23.56
C GLN A 6 -5.28 -12.70 23.12
N GLN A 7 -3.99 -12.90 22.80
CA GLN A 7 -3.14 -11.82 22.28
C GLN A 7 -3.64 -11.30 20.93
N TYR A 8 -4.17 -12.15 20.04
CA TYR A 8 -4.77 -11.72 18.78
C TYR A 8 -5.99 -10.81 18.99
N VAL A 9 -6.83 -11.14 19.96
CA VAL A 9 -8.01 -10.34 20.31
C VAL A 9 -7.59 -8.99 20.93
N GLU A 10 -6.63 -9.00 21.86
CA GLU A 10 -6.10 -7.78 22.48
C GLU A 10 -5.46 -6.84 21.46
N MET A 11 -4.65 -7.39 20.54
CA MET A 11 -4.05 -6.61 19.45
C MET A 11 -5.12 -6.03 18.51
N SER A 12 -6.15 -6.82 18.16
CA SER A 12 -7.27 -6.33 17.35
C SER A 12 -8.00 -5.18 18.02
N MET A 13 -8.30 -5.26 19.32
CA MET A 13 -8.93 -4.16 20.06
C MET A 13 -8.11 -2.87 19.97
N LYS A 14 -6.78 -2.97 20.12
CA LYS A 14 -5.89 -1.81 20.00
C LYS A 14 -5.86 -1.24 18.57
N LEU A 15 -5.89 -2.11 17.55
CA LEU A 15 -5.98 -1.67 16.16
C LEU A 15 -7.33 -1.04 15.82
N GLN A 16 -8.43 -1.49 16.43
CA GLN A 16 -9.73 -0.84 16.29
C GLN A 16 -9.73 0.54 16.93
N GLN A 17 -9.09 0.73 18.09
CA GLN A 17 -8.90 2.06 18.69
C GLN A 17 -8.08 2.99 17.77
N VAL A 18 -7.04 2.47 17.11
CA VAL A 18 -6.28 3.21 16.08
C VAL A 18 -7.22 3.65 14.95
N LYS A 19 -8.04 2.73 14.41
CA LYS A 19 -9.00 3.03 13.34
C LYS A 19 -10.04 4.07 13.77
N GLU A 20 -10.58 3.96 14.97
CA GLU A 20 -11.52 4.91 15.56
C GLU A 20 -10.91 6.31 15.69
N GLU A 21 -9.67 6.40 16.19
CA GLU A 21 -8.96 7.67 16.34
C GLU A 21 -8.69 8.32 14.97
N ILE A 22 -8.34 7.54 13.95
CA ILE A 22 -8.19 8.03 12.57
C ILE A 22 -9.52 8.58 12.03
N HIS A 23 -10.65 7.90 12.28
CA HIS A 23 -11.98 8.34 11.82
C HIS A 23 -12.50 9.61 12.51
N ARG A 24 -11.97 9.96 13.69
CA ARG A 24 -12.27 11.26 14.32
C ARG A 24 -11.75 12.41 13.47
N PHE A 25 -10.67 12.21 12.73
CA PHE A 25 -10.06 13.24 11.90
C PHE A 25 -10.38 13.09 10.41
N ILE A 26 -10.30 11.88 9.87
CA ILE A 26 -10.56 11.58 8.46
C ILE A 26 -12.02 11.21 8.26
N VAL A 27 -12.68 11.95 7.36
CA VAL A 27 -14.10 11.77 7.02
C VAL A 27 -14.21 11.00 5.72
N GLY A 28 -15.01 9.93 5.73
CA GLY A 28 -15.12 9.02 4.59
C GLY A 28 -13.84 8.20 4.39
N GLN A 29 -13.69 7.60 3.21
CA GLN A 29 -12.50 6.86 2.79
C GLN A 29 -12.17 5.62 3.66
N GLU A 30 -13.19 4.92 4.14
CA GLU A 30 -13.01 3.73 4.98
C GLU A 30 -12.10 2.68 4.32
N GLU A 31 -12.30 2.38 3.04
CA GLU A 31 -11.42 1.46 2.30
C GLU A 31 -9.96 1.93 2.28
N ALA A 32 -9.72 3.24 2.10
CA ALA A 32 -8.36 3.76 2.03
C ALA A 32 -7.64 3.66 3.38
N ILE A 33 -8.35 3.90 4.48
CA ILE A 33 -7.84 3.70 5.84
C ILE A 33 -7.53 2.22 6.05
N ASP A 34 -8.48 1.34 5.77
CA ASP A 34 -8.35 -0.10 6.00
C ASP A 34 -7.18 -0.70 5.22
N TYR A 35 -7.10 -0.45 3.90
CA TYR A 35 -6.02 -1.01 3.08
C TYR A 35 -4.66 -0.39 3.38
N THR A 36 -4.60 0.87 3.82
CA THR A 36 -3.34 1.46 4.28
C THR A 36 -2.87 0.78 5.57
N LEU A 37 -3.76 0.59 6.54
CA LEU A 37 -3.43 -0.14 7.78
C LEU A 37 -3.05 -1.59 7.48
N TYR A 38 -3.77 -2.29 6.59
CA TYR A 38 -3.42 -3.64 6.18
C TYR A 38 -2.04 -3.71 5.52
N ALA A 39 -1.69 -2.73 4.68
CA ALA A 39 -0.38 -2.68 4.04
C ALA A 39 0.75 -2.44 5.06
N VAL A 40 0.54 -1.53 6.02
CA VAL A 40 1.48 -1.29 7.12
C VAL A 40 1.67 -2.56 7.96
N LEU A 41 0.58 -3.22 8.36
CA LEU A 41 0.62 -4.46 9.14
C LEU A 41 1.25 -5.64 8.38
N ALA A 42 1.09 -5.68 7.06
CA ALA A 42 1.69 -6.67 6.19
C ALA A 42 3.15 -6.38 5.81
N ASP A 43 3.74 -5.29 6.34
CA ASP A 43 5.12 -4.87 6.08
C ASP A 43 5.39 -4.67 4.57
N GLY A 44 4.42 -4.08 3.86
CA GLY A 44 4.50 -3.77 2.44
C GLY A 44 3.96 -2.38 2.08
N HIS A 45 4.17 -1.98 0.83
CA HIS A 45 3.88 -0.62 0.37
C HIS A 45 2.56 -0.56 -0.40
N ALA A 46 1.91 0.60 -0.42
CA ALA A 46 0.64 0.79 -1.10
C ALA A 46 0.72 1.89 -2.16
N LEU A 47 -0.04 1.71 -3.23
CA LEU A 47 -0.23 2.70 -4.29
C LEU A 47 -1.63 3.28 -4.16
N LEU A 48 -1.76 4.60 -4.07
CA LEU A 48 -3.04 5.28 -3.88
C LEU A 48 -3.34 6.16 -5.09
N GLU A 49 -4.34 5.75 -5.86
CA GLU A 49 -4.85 6.49 -7.00
C GLU A 49 -6.11 7.26 -6.63
N GLY A 50 -6.16 8.53 -7.03
CA GLY A 50 -7.31 9.38 -6.76
C GLY A 50 -7.03 10.82 -7.17
N LEU A 51 -8.07 11.66 -7.15
CA LEU A 51 -7.95 13.06 -7.51
C LEU A 51 -7.12 13.86 -6.50
N PRO A 52 -6.50 14.98 -6.92
CA PRO A 52 -5.85 15.90 -6.00
C PRO A 52 -6.89 16.50 -5.04
N GLY A 53 -6.43 16.87 -3.83
CA GLY A 53 -7.28 17.50 -2.82
C GLY A 53 -8.19 16.55 -2.02
N LEU A 54 -8.11 15.23 -2.23
CA LEU A 54 -8.87 14.23 -1.46
C LEU A 54 -8.29 13.93 -0.06
N GLY A 55 -7.44 14.80 0.48
CA GLY A 55 -6.90 14.62 1.84
C GLY A 55 -5.91 13.46 1.98
N LYS A 56 -5.31 12.96 0.89
CA LYS A 56 -4.32 11.86 0.92
C LYS A 56 -3.15 12.13 1.87
N THR A 57 -2.63 13.36 1.84
CA THR A 57 -1.56 13.81 2.76
C THR A 57 -2.03 13.83 4.21
N MET A 58 -3.28 14.22 4.45
CA MET A 58 -3.86 14.22 5.79
C MET A 58 -4.04 12.78 6.30
N LEU A 59 -4.51 11.86 5.46
CA LEU A 59 -4.68 10.44 5.81
C LEU A 59 -3.38 9.84 6.36
N ILE A 60 -2.28 9.92 5.61
CA ILE A 60 -1.01 9.34 6.04
C ILE A 60 -0.41 10.05 7.24
N ARG A 61 -0.55 11.39 7.32
CA ARG A 61 -0.08 12.16 8.46
C ARG A 61 -0.84 11.75 9.73
N THR A 62 -2.16 11.66 9.66
CA THR A 62 -3.00 11.19 10.77
C THR A 62 -2.60 9.78 11.21
N ILE A 63 -2.40 8.85 10.28
CA ILE A 63 -1.95 7.49 10.61
C ILE A 63 -0.57 7.53 11.29
N SER A 64 0.38 8.33 10.79
CA SER A 64 1.71 8.44 11.40
C SER A 64 1.67 9.01 12.82
N GLU A 65 0.80 9.99 13.09
CA GLU A 65 0.65 10.58 14.42
C GLU A 65 0.00 9.60 15.40
N VAL A 66 -1.03 8.85 14.97
CA VAL A 66 -1.72 7.85 15.81
C VAL A 66 -0.83 6.64 16.13
N LEU A 67 0.06 6.26 15.22
CA LEU A 67 1.01 5.15 15.35
C LEU A 67 2.39 5.56 15.90
N ASP A 68 2.58 6.84 16.24
CA ASP A 68 3.85 7.41 16.69
C ASP A 68 5.05 7.10 15.77
N LEU A 69 4.85 7.31 14.47
CA LEU A 69 5.83 7.06 13.43
C LEU A 69 6.40 8.37 12.86
N SER A 70 7.70 8.38 12.58
CA SER A 70 8.32 9.46 11.81
C SER A 70 7.71 9.55 10.41
N PHE A 71 7.36 10.76 10.01
CA PHE A 71 6.71 11.05 8.73
C PHE A 71 7.58 11.94 7.84
N SER A 72 7.65 11.59 6.56
CA SER A 72 8.19 12.47 5.52
C SER A 72 7.30 12.50 4.29
N ARG A 73 7.34 13.64 3.60
CA ARG A 73 6.67 13.83 2.31
C ARG A 73 7.71 14.13 1.24
N ILE A 74 7.61 13.41 0.14
CA ILE A 74 8.41 13.60 -1.07
C ILE A 74 7.44 13.96 -2.17
N GLN A 75 7.52 15.20 -2.67
CA GLN A 75 6.80 15.61 -3.86
C GLN A 75 7.62 15.22 -5.08
N PHE A 76 7.08 14.35 -5.93
CA PHE A 76 7.74 13.99 -7.17
C PHE A 76 7.52 15.08 -8.20
N THR A 77 8.62 15.62 -8.72
CA THR A 77 8.66 16.64 -9.76
C THR A 77 9.63 16.19 -10.87
N PRO A 78 9.52 16.74 -12.09
CA PRO A 78 10.38 16.33 -13.21
C PRO A 78 11.88 16.56 -12.97
N ASP A 79 12.22 17.52 -12.10
CA ASP A 79 13.58 17.91 -11.73
C ASP A 79 14.14 17.16 -10.51
N LEU A 80 13.30 16.39 -9.80
CA LEU A 80 13.72 15.65 -8.61
C LEU A 80 14.82 14.64 -8.95
N MET A 81 15.96 14.72 -8.26
CA MET A 81 17.08 13.80 -8.45
C MET A 81 17.00 12.63 -7.46
N PRO A 82 17.56 11.44 -7.81
CA PRO A 82 17.63 10.30 -6.90
C PRO A 82 18.24 10.64 -5.53
N ALA A 83 19.26 11.52 -5.51
CA ALA A 83 19.95 11.93 -4.29
C ALA A 83 19.07 12.82 -3.37
N ASP A 84 18.05 13.48 -3.89
CA ASP A 84 17.10 14.25 -3.07
C ASP A 84 16.16 13.32 -2.28
N ILE A 85 16.00 12.07 -2.73
CA ILE A 85 15.23 11.03 -2.06
C ILE A 85 16.10 10.26 -1.07
N THR A 86 17.25 9.79 -1.54
CA THR A 86 18.14 8.89 -0.77
C THR A 86 19.10 9.66 0.13
N GLY A 87 19.30 10.96 -0.07
CA GLY A 87 20.23 11.77 0.70
C GLY A 87 21.56 11.98 -0.01
N THR A 88 22.32 12.92 0.53
CA THR A 88 23.59 13.39 -0.04
C THR A 88 24.71 13.31 1.01
N SER A 89 25.95 13.31 0.55
CA SER A 89 27.11 13.44 1.43
C SER A 89 27.61 14.87 1.36
N MET A 90 27.63 15.56 2.50
CA MET A 90 28.14 16.92 2.63
C MET A 90 29.56 16.91 3.18
N ILE A 91 30.39 17.85 2.72
CA ILE A 91 31.71 18.06 3.29
C ILE A 91 31.58 19.04 4.45
N GLU A 92 31.71 18.54 5.67
CA GLU A 92 31.79 19.36 6.86
C GLU A 92 33.27 19.63 7.21
N ARG A 93 33.56 20.84 7.67
CA ARG A 93 34.87 21.17 8.24
C ARG A 93 34.81 20.95 9.74
N THR A 94 35.61 20.02 10.24
CA THR A 94 35.74 19.83 11.69
C THR A 94 36.45 21.04 12.32
N ALA A 95 36.33 21.20 13.64
CA ALA A 95 36.97 22.29 14.38
C ALA A 95 38.49 22.38 14.15
N ASP A 96 39.13 21.27 13.79
CA ASP A 96 40.56 21.16 13.47
C ASP A 96 40.89 21.49 11.99
N GLY A 97 39.92 21.95 11.20
CA GLY A 97 40.09 22.33 9.79
C GLY A 97 40.14 21.16 8.80
N LYS A 98 39.92 19.91 9.24
CA LYS A 98 39.86 18.74 8.34
C LYS A 98 38.49 18.66 7.66
N GLN A 99 38.51 18.23 6.41
CA GLN A 99 37.28 17.93 5.66
C GLN A 99 36.82 16.51 6.00
N GLN A 100 35.60 16.37 6.48
CA GLN A 100 34.94 15.09 6.71
C GLN A 100 33.67 15.01 5.86
N PHE A 101 33.43 13.86 5.26
CA PHE A 101 32.18 13.57 4.58
C PHE A 101 31.14 13.13 5.62
N THR A 102 30.10 13.95 5.82
CA THR A 102 28.97 13.65 6.70
C THR A 102 27.75 13.33 5.83
N PHE A 103 27.15 12.16 6.08
CA PHE A 103 25.95 11.74 5.37
C PHE A 103 24.72 12.49 5.92
N GLN A 104 24.01 13.18 5.03
CA GLN A 104 22.73 13.78 5.35
C GLN A 104 21.61 12.86 4.81
N PRO A 105 20.82 12.23 5.70
CA PRO A 105 19.77 11.31 5.29
C PRO A 105 18.70 12.05 4.50
N GLY A 106 18.29 11.46 3.39
CA GLY A 106 17.14 11.92 2.62
C GLY A 106 15.81 11.63 3.32
N PRO A 107 14.70 12.16 2.81
CA PRO A 107 13.37 11.96 3.36
C PRO A 107 12.95 10.48 3.43
N ILE A 108 13.55 9.59 2.63
CA ILE A 108 13.21 8.16 2.61
C ILE A 108 13.56 7.42 3.91
N PHE A 109 14.40 7.99 4.79
CA PHE A 109 14.77 7.36 6.06
C PHE A 109 13.72 7.49 7.16
N SER A 110 12.54 8.03 6.87
CA SER A 110 11.39 8.05 7.80
C SER A 110 10.64 6.73 7.80
N GLN A 111 9.90 6.44 8.87
CA GLN A 111 9.12 5.20 9.00
C GLN A 111 7.89 5.21 8.08
N MET A 112 7.26 6.36 7.89
CA MET A 112 6.18 6.57 6.92
C MET A 112 6.58 7.63 5.90
N VAL A 113 6.61 7.25 4.63
CA VAL A 113 6.95 8.12 3.51
C VAL A 113 5.75 8.27 2.58
N LEU A 114 5.31 9.50 2.35
CA LEU A 114 4.38 9.85 1.28
C LEU A 114 5.16 10.22 0.02
N ALA A 115 5.07 9.41 -1.03
CA ALA A 115 5.61 9.71 -2.35
C ALA A 115 4.49 10.26 -3.25
N ASP A 116 4.32 11.57 -3.24
CA ASP A 116 3.21 12.24 -3.91
C ASP A 116 3.50 12.40 -5.40
N GLU A 117 2.56 12.02 -6.26
CA GLU A 117 2.63 12.14 -7.73
C GLU A 117 3.83 11.43 -8.35
N ILE A 118 4.06 10.16 -7.94
CA ILE A 118 5.22 9.36 -8.35
C ILE A 118 5.41 9.31 -9.89
N ASN A 119 4.32 9.43 -10.64
CA ASN A 119 4.31 9.47 -12.10
C ASN A 119 4.87 10.78 -12.70
N ARG A 120 5.23 11.81 -11.91
CA ARG A 120 5.81 13.06 -12.43
C ARG A 120 7.34 13.08 -12.48
N ALA A 121 8.03 12.19 -11.77
CA ALA A 121 9.49 12.13 -11.82
C ALA A 121 9.99 11.18 -12.91
N THR A 122 11.25 11.36 -13.29
CA THR A 122 11.92 10.52 -14.28
C THR A 122 11.99 9.05 -13.81
N PRO A 123 12.08 8.07 -14.74
CA PRO A 123 12.21 6.65 -14.38
C PRO A 123 13.40 6.33 -13.45
N LYS A 124 14.48 7.11 -13.55
CA LYS A 124 15.66 6.97 -12.68
C LYS A 124 15.36 7.34 -11.22
N THR A 125 14.60 8.40 -11.01
CA THR A 125 14.17 8.85 -9.69
C THR A 125 13.12 7.92 -9.09
N GLN A 126 12.17 7.43 -9.91
CA GLN A 126 11.22 6.38 -9.50
C GLN A 126 11.95 5.11 -9.04
N SER A 127 12.96 4.67 -9.80
CA SER A 127 13.75 3.48 -9.49
C SER A 127 14.47 3.57 -8.14
N ALA A 128 14.96 4.76 -7.75
CA ALA A 128 15.64 4.95 -6.47
C ALA A 128 14.71 4.72 -5.27
N LEU A 129 13.46 5.19 -5.34
CA LEU A 129 12.44 4.89 -4.32
C LEU A 129 12.07 3.40 -4.31
N LEU A 130 11.87 2.80 -5.48
CA LEU A 130 11.46 1.41 -5.61
C LEU A 130 12.53 0.41 -5.20
N GLU A 131 13.81 0.75 -5.38
CA GLU A 131 14.95 -0.01 -4.87
C GLU A 131 14.92 -0.04 -3.34
N ALA A 132 14.78 1.13 -2.70
CA ALA A 132 14.66 1.22 -1.25
C ALA A 132 13.45 0.45 -0.69
N MET A 133 12.33 0.43 -1.41
CA MET A 133 11.15 -0.37 -1.06
C MET A 133 11.43 -1.88 -1.12
N GLY A 134 12.10 -2.35 -2.18
CA GLY A 134 12.39 -3.77 -2.36
C GLY A 134 13.47 -4.28 -1.41
N GLU A 135 14.58 -3.56 -1.29
CA GLU A 135 15.78 -4.00 -0.59
C GLU A 135 15.81 -3.55 0.89
N LYS A 136 14.95 -2.60 1.28
CA LYS A 136 14.95 -1.95 2.61
C LYS A 136 16.31 -1.38 3.01
N THR A 137 17.17 -1.16 2.02
CA THR A 137 18.51 -0.60 2.15
C THR A 137 18.81 0.24 0.91
N VAL A 138 19.72 1.20 1.05
CA VAL A 138 20.21 2.02 -0.06
C VAL A 138 21.72 2.14 0.09
N THR A 139 22.44 2.04 -1.02
CA THR A 139 23.90 2.22 -1.03
C THR A 139 24.25 3.61 -1.57
N ILE A 140 24.97 4.39 -0.77
CA ILE A 140 25.34 5.77 -1.10
C ILE A 140 26.85 5.89 -0.93
N LEU A 141 27.56 6.19 -2.03
CA LEU A 141 29.02 6.32 -2.07
C LEU A 141 29.79 5.10 -1.49
N GLY A 142 29.22 3.91 -1.64
CA GLY A 142 29.81 2.65 -1.14
C GLY A 142 29.35 2.24 0.27
N ASP A 143 28.65 3.11 1.00
CA ASP A 143 28.09 2.78 2.31
C ASP A 143 26.62 2.33 2.19
N THR A 144 26.32 1.11 2.62
CA THR A 144 24.94 0.62 2.72
C THR A 144 24.26 1.15 3.98
N LYS A 145 23.16 1.88 3.82
CA LYS A 145 22.32 2.39 4.90
C LYS A 145 21.02 1.60 4.94
N ARG A 146 20.54 1.27 6.14
CA ARG A 146 19.27 0.56 6.36
C ARG A 146 18.13 1.56 6.57
N MET A 147 16.95 1.24 6.05
CA MET A 147 15.75 2.06 6.30
C MET A 147 15.30 1.92 7.76
N ALA A 148 14.50 2.89 8.23
CA ALA A 148 13.86 2.81 9.54
C ALA A 148 12.94 1.59 9.64
N LYS A 149 12.60 1.17 10.86
CA LYS A 149 11.66 0.07 11.09
C LYS A 149 10.49 0.57 11.95
N PRO A 150 9.23 0.32 11.54
CA PRO A 150 8.81 -0.15 10.21
C PRO A 150 9.15 0.86 9.10
N PHE A 151 9.20 0.40 7.84
CA PHE A 151 9.38 1.26 6.66
C PHE A 151 8.20 1.08 5.73
N PHE A 152 7.36 2.10 5.63
CA PHE A 152 6.17 2.13 4.81
C PHE A 152 6.23 3.28 3.81
N VAL A 153 5.80 3.01 2.58
CA VAL A 153 5.72 3.99 1.49
C VAL A 153 4.30 3.94 0.95
N LEU A 154 3.63 5.10 0.96
CA LEU A 154 2.40 5.33 0.22
C LEU A 154 2.74 6.19 -0.99
N ALA A 155 2.73 5.59 -2.17
CA ALA A 155 2.89 6.34 -3.41
C ALA A 155 1.52 6.80 -3.90
N THR A 156 1.40 8.03 -4.38
CA THR A 156 0.17 8.53 -4.99
C THR A 156 0.32 8.69 -6.49
N GLN A 157 -0.77 8.44 -7.22
CA GLN A 157 -0.89 8.75 -8.63
C GLN A 157 -2.14 9.60 -8.87
N ASN A 158 -2.01 10.56 -9.78
CA ASN A 158 -3.12 11.36 -10.28
C ASN A 158 -3.50 10.87 -11.68
N PRO A 159 -4.74 10.35 -11.88
CA PRO A 159 -5.14 9.76 -13.16
C PRO A 159 -5.44 10.79 -14.27
N ILE A 160 -5.61 12.07 -13.94
CA ILE A 160 -6.03 13.10 -14.91
C ILE A 160 -4.84 13.77 -15.62
N GLU A 161 -3.71 13.92 -14.93
CA GLU A 161 -2.55 14.59 -15.50
C GLU A 161 -1.84 13.65 -16.48
N MET A 162 -1.99 13.93 -17.78
CA MET A 162 -1.31 13.19 -18.86
C MET A 162 -0.09 13.91 -19.42
N GLU A 163 0.08 15.19 -19.12
CA GLU A 163 1.19 15.99 -19.65
C GLU A 163 2.40 15.96 -18.71
N GLY A 164 3.56 15.56 -19.23
CA GLY A 164 4.80 15.49 -18.45
C GLY A 164 4.88 14.35 -17.43
N THR A 165 4.04 13.31 -17.58
CA THR A 165 4.06 12.14 -16.70
C THR A 165 4.77 10.93 -17.32
N TYR A 166 5.52 10.22 -16.48
CA TYR A 166 6.14 8.93 -16.75
C TYR A 166 5.35 7.84 -16.01
N PRO A 167 4.50 7.06 -16.72
CA PRO A 167 3.76 5.98 -16.06
C PRO A 167 4.74 4.98 -15.45
N LEU A 168 4.37 4.43 -14.30
CA LEU A 168 5.14 3.33 -13.71
C LEU A 168 4.95 2.09 -14.58
N PRO A 169 6.04 1.48 -15.07
CA PRO A 169 5.96 0.16 -15.69
C PRO A 169 5.33 -0.86 -14.73
N GLU A 170 4.72 -1.87 -15.29
CA GLU A 170 3.98 -2.93 -14.60
C GLU A 170 4.88 -3.70 -13.63
N ALA A 171 6.11 -3.96 -14.05
CA ALA A 171 7.14 -4.56 -13.19
C ALA A 171 7.48 -3.70 -11.96
N GLN A 172 7.26 -2.38 -12.03
CA GLN A 172 7.42 -1.45 -10.91
C GLN A 172 6.17 -1.42 -10.04
N MET A 173 4.98 -1.36 -10.66
CA MET A 173 3.70 -1.45 -9.95
C MET A 173 3.57 -2.73 -9.12
N ASP A 174 4.09 -3.85 -9.62
CA ASP A 174 4.05 -5.15 -8.93
C ASP A 174 4.83 -5.18 -7.59
N ARG A 175 5.68 -4.17 -7.32
CA ARG A 175 6.34 -3.99 -6.01
C ARG A 175 5.39 -3.46 -4.93
N PHE A 176 4.26 -2.87 -5.32
CA PHE A 176 3.25 -2.43 -4.37
C PHE A 176 2.34 -3.60 -4.01
N LEU A 177 2.06 -3.73 -2.72
CA LEU A 177 1.26 -4.80 -2.16
C LEU A 177 -0.19 -4.71 -2.67
N CYS A 178 -0.75 -3.50 -2.68
CA CYS A 178 -2.08 -3.22 -3.22
C CYS A 178 -2.15 -1.82 -3.87
N LYS A 179 -3.14 -1.66 -4.77
CA LYS A 179 -3.58 -0.39 -5.34
C LYS A 179 -4.93 0.01 -4.73
N ILE A 180 -4.94 1.11 -4.00
CA ILE A 180 -6.10 1.70 -3.34
C ILE A 180 -6.68 2.76 -4.27
N LEU A 181 -7.97 2.63 -4.59
CA LEU A 181 -8.72 3.62 -5.37
C LEU A 181 -9.50 4.49 -4.40
N VAL A 182 -9.31 5.81 -4.46
CA VAL A 182 -10.05 6.76 -3.63
C VAL A 182 -11.10 7.46 -4.49
N PRO A 183 -12.38 7.09 -4.36
CA PRO A 183 -13.45 7.75 -5.10
C PRO A 183 -13.66 9.18 -4.60
N TYR A 184 -14.34 9.99 -5.41
CA TYR A 184 -14.73 11.33 -4.99
C TYR A 184 -15.74 11.25 -3.82
N PRO A 185 -15.56 12.04 -2.75
CA PRO A 185 -16.40 11.98 -1.57
C PRO A 185 -17.85 12.37 -1.89
N LYS A 186 -18.78 11.75 -1.16
CA LYS A 186 -20.21 12.08 -1.26
C LYS A 186 -20.46 13.50 -0.74
N LYS A 187 -21.57 14.11 -1.15
CA LYS A 187 -21.97 15.45 -0.66
C LYS A 187 -22.00 15.54 0.88
N SER A 188 -22.48 14.50 1.56
CA SER A 188 -22.48 14.44 3.03
C SER A 188 -21.07 14.45 3.62
N GLU A 189 -20.16 13.69 3.04
CA GLU A 189 -18.75 13.63 3.46
C GLU A 189 -18.05 14.97 3.20
N LEU A 190 -18.26 15.59 2.04
CA LEU A 190 -17.74 16.92 1.73
C LEU A 190 -18.21 17.98 2.74
N MET A 191 -19.50 17.99 3.08
CA MET A 191 -20.01 18.93 4.08
C MET A 191 -19.35 18.72 5.44
N GLU A 192 -19.13 17.48 5.84
CA GLU A 192 -18.48 17.14 7.11
C GLU A 192 -16.98 17.49 7.09
N ILE A 193 -16.28 17.23 5.98
CA ILE A 193 -14.89 17.67 5.76
C ILE A 193 -14.82 19.18 5.93
N MET A 194 -15.69 19.95 5.26
CA MET A 194 -15.71 21.40 5.35
C MET A 194 -15.95 21.89 6.78
N LYS A 195 -16.89 21.29 7.50
CA LYS A 195 -17.15 21.64 8.91
C LYS A 195 -15.94 21.42 9.81
N ARG A 196 -15.23 20.31 9.63
CA ARG A 196 -14.06 19.96 10.45
C ARG A 196 -12.82 20.79 10.11
N THR A 197 -12.60 21.10 8.83
CA THR A 197 -11.40 21.85 8.40
C THR A 197 -11.55 23.36 8.53
N THR A 198 -12.77 23.90 8.47
CA THR A 198 -13.05 25.34 8.62
C THR A 198 -13.56 25.75 10.01
N GLY A 199 -13.80 24.78 10.88
CA GLY A 199 -14.19 25.03 12.27
C GLY A 199 -13.03 25.56 13.12
N ALA A 200 -13.38 26.26 14.21
CA ALA A 200 -12.39 26.79 15.16
C ALA A 200 -11.79 25.75 16.12
N GLN A 201 -12.28 24.50 16.09
CA GLN A 201 -11.78 23.41 16.94
C GLN A 201 -10.65 22.66 16.26
N GLU A 202 -9.45 22.73 16.84
CA GLU A 202 -8.38 21.80 16.50
C GLU A 202 -8.65 20.44 17.17
N ILE A 203 -8.80 19.40 16.35
CA ILE A 203 -8.91 18.02 16.84
C ILE A 203 -7.48 17.53 17.11
N GLY A 204 -7.10 17.47 18.39
CA GLY A 204 -5.85 16.85 18.81
C GLY A 204 -5.93 15.33 18.67
N LEU A 205 -5.05 14.76 17.86
CA LEU A 205 -4.90 13.31 17.70
C LEU A 205 -4.16 12.71 18.90
N GLN A 206 -4.63 11.57 19.38
CA GLN A 206 -3.95 10.79 20.41
C GLN A 206 -3.07 9.71 19.79
N LYS A 207 -1.90 9.50 20.41
CA LYS A 207 -1.02 8.37 20.09
C LYS A 207 -1.59 7.12 20.75
N ILE A 208 -2.07 6.18 19.95
CA ILE A 208 -2.74 4.96 20.44
C ILE A 208 -1.79 3.77 20.44
N MET A 209 -0.88 3.72 19.45
CA MET A 209 0.08 2.65 19.27
C MET A 209 1.47 3.26 19.02
N ASP A 210 2.51 2.60 19.50
CA ASP A 210 3.90 3.00 19.27
C ASP A 210 4.59 2.07 18.24
N THR A 211 5.83 2.41 17.92
CA THR A 211 6.65 1.64 16.96
C THR A 211 6.87 0.19 17.40
N GLU A 212 7.06 -0.08 18.70
CA GLU A 212 7.38 -1.43 19.19
C GLU A 212 6.17 -2.36 19.07
N VAL A 213 5.01 -1.88 19.49
CA VAL A 213 3.74 -2.60 19.39
C VAL A 213 3.36 -2.83 17.93
N LEU A 214 3.63 -1.87 17.05
CA LEU A 214 3.39 -2.06 15.62
C LEU A 214 4.28 -3.14 15.01
N ILE A 215 5.56 -3.22 15.42
CA ILE A 215 6.47 -4.30 14.99
C ILE A 215 5.97 -5.65 15.51
N GLU A 216 5.47 -5.72 16.75
CA GLU A 216 4.84 -6.92 17.30
C GLU A 216 3.61 -7.32 16.45
N ALA A 217 2.73 -6.37 16.12
CA ALA A 217 1.58 -6.61 15.25
C ALA A 217 2.00 -7.18 13.88
N GLN A 218 3.07 -6.64 13.26
CA GLN A 218 3.63 -7.18 12.01
C GLN A 218 4.17 -8.61 12.16
N GLN A 219 4.71 -8.98 13.33
CA GLN A 219 5.12 -10.36 13.61
C GLN A 219 3.90 -11.28 13.78
N MET A 220 2.87 -10.83 14.48
CA MET A 220 1.62 -11.58 14.65
C MET A 220 0.96 -11.86 13.31
N VAL A 221 0.95 -10.90 12.37
CA VAL A 221 0.47 -11.11 10.99
C VAL A 221 1.21 -12.26 10.32
N LYS A 222 2.53 -12.35 10.46
CA LYS A 222 3.33 -13.42 9.83
C LYS A 222 2.95 -14.81 10.35
N GLU A 223 2.65 -14.91 11.64
CA GLU A 223 2.28 -16.14 12.35
C GLU A 223 0.82 -16.58 12.14
N ILE A 224 -0.05 -15.75 11.53
CA ILE A 224 -1.43 -16.15 11.23
C ILE A 224 -1.46 -17.40 10.34
N LEU A 225 -2.28 -18.36 10.72
CA LEU A 225 -2.43 -19.61 10.01
C LEU A 225 -3.16 -19.44 8.68
N VAL A 226 -2.70 -20.18 7.68
CA VAL A 226 -3.36 -20.32 6.39
C VAL A 226 -3.51 -21.82 6.15
N ALA A 227 -4.75 -22.30 6.10
CA ALA A 227 -5.02 -23.69 5.76
C ALA A 227 -4.71 -23.94 4.28
N ASP A 228 -4.39 -25.18 3.92
CA ASP A 228 -4.08 -25.55 2.53
C ASP A 228 -5.24 -25.21 1.58
N GLU A 229 -6.48 -25.42 2.00
CA GLU A 229 -7.69 -25.01 1.25
C GLU A 229 -7.72 -23.51 0.93
N MET A 230 -7.19 -22.65 1.83
CA MET A 230 -7.13 -21.21 1.60
C MET A 230 -5.99 -20.85 0.63
N LEU A 231 -4.88 -21.60 0.65
CA LEU A 231 -3.80 -21.44 -0.32
C LEU A 231 -4.23 -21.91 -1.71
N GLU A 232 -4.96 -23.03 -1.80
CA GLU A 232 -5.57 -23.53 -3.03
C GLU A 232 -6.54 -22.48 -3.59
N PHE A 233 -7.49 -22.00 -2.79
CA PHE A 233 -8.43 -20.96 -3.21
C PHE A 233 -7.73 -19.68 -3.70
N ALA A 234 -6.70 -19.20 -2.99
CA ALA A 234 -5.95 -18.02 -3.44
C ALA A 234 -5.16 -18.30 -4.73
N THR A 235 -4.65 -19.52 -4.89
CA THR A 235 -3.95 -19.94 -6.10
C THR A 235 -4.91 -20.00 -7.29
N ASP A 236 -6.08 -20.58 -7.11
CA ASP A 236 -7.13 -20.67 -8.13
C ASP A 236 -7.54 -19.28 -8.62
N LEU A 237 -7.68 -18.30 -7.71
CA LEU A 237 -7.95 -16.91 -8.10
C LEU A 237 -6.85 -16.32 -8.99
N VAL A 238 -5.59 -16.49 -8.60
CA VAL A 238 -4.45 -15.94 -9.37
C VAL A 238 -4.33 -16.64 -10.71
N VAL A 239 -4.48 -17.97 -10.71
CA VAL A 239 -4.46 -18.79 -11.91
C VAL A 239 -5.58 -18.40 -12.88
N ALA A 240 -6.79 -18.13 -12.38
CA ALA A 240 -7.93 -17.72 -13.18
C ALA A 240 -7.78 -16.35 -13.88
N THR A 241 -6.78 -15.55 -13.51
CA THR A 241 -6.47 -14.28 -14.21
C THR A 241 -5.73 -14.47 -15.54
N HIS A 242 -5.29 -15.70 -15.87
CA HIS A 242 -4.47 -15.97 -17.04
C HIS A 242 -5.32 -16.34 -18.28
N PRO A 243 -5.34 -15.52 -19.34
CA PRO A 243 -6.21 -15.74 -20.51
C PRO A 243 -5.78 -16.93 -21.39
N GLU A 244 -4.51 -17.34 -21.35
CA GLU A 244 -3.96 -18.41 -22.21
C GLU A 244 -4.38 -19.82 -21.80
N ARG A 245 -5.03 -19.97 -20.64
CA ARG A 245 -5.46 -21.29 -20.17
C ARG A 245 -6.64 -21.82 -20.96
N VAL A 246 -6.65 -23.14 -21.14
CA VAL A 246 -7.74 -23.86 -21.82
C VAL A 246 -9.07 -23.64 -21.08
N ASP A 247 -9.03 -23.68 -19.76
CA ASP A 247 -10.15 -23.52 -18.84
C ASP A 247 -10.38 -22.06 -18.39
N ALA A 248 -9.68 -21.08 -18.97
CA ALA A 248 -9.92 -19.69 -18.61
C ALA A 248 -11.35 -19.26 -18.93
N ILE A 249 -11.88 -18.42 -18.03
CA ILE A 249 -13.21 -17.82 -18.12
C ILE A 249 -13.30 -16.98 -19.39
N ASP A 250 -14.44 -17.01 -20.08
CA ASP A 250 -14.62 -16.36 -21.37
C ASP A 250 -14.33 -14.85 -21.32
N GLU A 251 -14.79 -14.15 -20.28
CA GLU A 251 -14.47 -12.73 -20.07
C GLU A 251 -12.97 -12.47 -19.86
N VAL A 252 -12.24 -13.39 -19.23
CA VAL A 252 -10.79 -13.26 -19.05
C VAL A 252 -10.09 -13.47 -20.39
N LYS A 253 -10.48 -14.49 -21.17
CA LYS A 253 -9.94 -14.72 -22.53
C LYS A 253 -10.19 -13.53 -23.46
N GLN A 254 -11.35 -12.91 -23.33
CA GLN A 254 -11.76 -11.81 -24.18
C GLN A 254 -11.10 -10.49 -23.80
N TYR A 255 -10.94 -10.19 -22.51
CA TYR A 255 -10.55 -8.84 -22.07
C TYR A 255 -9.17 -8.76 -21.40
N ALA A 256 -8.60 -9.85 -20.89
CA ALA A 256 -7.28 -9.84 -20.25
C ALA A 256 -6.17 -10.10 -21.28
N MET A 257 -5.07 -9.36 -21.16
CA MET A 257 -3.83 -9.56 -21.89
C MET A 257 -2.80 -10.33 -21.05
N TYR A 258 -2.73 -10.02 -19.76
CA TYR A 258 -1.76 -10.64 -18.84
C TYR A 258 -2.36 -10.77 -17.44
N GLY A 259 -2.13 -11.92 -16.81
CA GLY A 259 -2.60 -12.26 -15.47
C GLY A 259 -1.61 -11.91 -14.36
N SER A 260 -2.04 -12.12 -13.12
CA SER A 260 -1.21 -11.86 -11.94
C SER A 260 -0.18 -12.97 -11.70
N GLY A 261 1.07 -12.60 -11.43
CA GLY A 261 2.14 -13.55 -11.10
C GLY A 261 2.21 -14.00 -9.63
N PRO A 262 3.29 -14.70 -9.22
CA PRO A 262 3.51 -15.20 -7.86
C PRO A 262 3.49 -14.11 -6.78
N ARG A 263 3.91 -12.88 -7.11
CA ARG A 263 3.86 -11.74 -6.20
C ARG A 263 2.43 -11.33 -5.86
N GLY A 264 1.47 -11.51 -6.78
CA GLY A 264 0.06 -11.33 -6.49
C GLY A 264 -0.45 -12.34 -5.46
N LEU A 265 -0.10 -13.62 -5.60
CA LEU A 265 -0.45 -14.64 -4.60
C LEU A 265 0.12 -14.31 -3.22
N GLN A 266 1.40 -13.95 -3.15
CA GLN A 266 2.02 -13.52 -1.89
C GLN A 266 1.32 -12.29 -1.30
N SER A 267 0.93 -11.34 -2.13
CA SER A 267 0.25 -10.11 -1.70
C SER A 267 -1.16 -10.41 -1.18
N LEU A 268 -1.91 -11.31 -1.83
CA LEU A 268 -3.23 -11.76 -1.38
C LEU A 268 -3.14 -12.35 0.02
N ILE A 269 -2.22 -13.29 0.24
CA ILE A 269 -2.07 -13.94 1.54
C ILE A 269 -1.63 -12.95 2.61
N LYS A 270 -0.66 -12.07 2.33
CA LYS A 270 -0.20 -11.05 3.27
C LYS A 270 -1.32 -10.09 3.70
N LEU A 271 -2.09 -9.58 2.75
CA LEU A 271 -3.23 -8.69 3.06
C LEU A 271 -4.36 -9.43 3.77
N ALA A 272 -4.66 -10.66 3.38
CA ALA A 272 -5.68 -11.47 4.03
C ALA A 272 -5.31 -11.77 5.49
N LYS A 273 -4.03 -12.04 5.79
CA LYS A 273 -3.53 -12.17 7.17
C LYS A 273 -3.68 -10.86 7.95
N ALA A 274 -3.28 -9.72 7.38
CA ALA A 274 -3.43 -8.42 8.05
C ALA A 274 -4.90 -8.11 8.37
N ARG A 275 -5.81 -8.42 7.45
CA ARG A 275 -7.26 -8.30 7.67
C ARG A 275 -7.77 -9.27 8.75
N ALA A 276 -7.28 -10.51 8.78
CA ALA A 276 -7.64 -11.46 9.82
C ALA A 276 -7.21 -10.95 11.22
N LEU A 277 -6.00 -10.41 11.35
CA LEU A 277 -5.52 -9.78 12.59
C LEU A 277 -6.42 -8.61 13.02
N MET A 278 -6.77 -7.71 12.09
CA MET A 278 -7.64 -6.57 12.38
C MET A 278 -8.99 -6.99 12.96
N ASN A 279 -9.47 -8.18 12.59
CA ASN A 279 -10.71 -8.79 13.07
C ASN A 279 -10.51 -9.74 14.27
N GLY A 280 -9.33 -9.77 14.89
CA GLY A 280 -9.04 -10.59 16.07
C GLY A 280 -8.92 -12.08 15.79
N ARG A 281 -8.77 -12.47 14.51
CA ARG A 281 -8.64 -13.87 14.09
C ARG A 281 -7.19 -14.26 13.87
N PHE A 282 -6.85 -15.47 14.26
CA PHE A 282 -5.51 -16.07 14.07
C PHE A 282 -5.42 -17.00 12.85
N HIS A 283 -6.48 -17.07 12.03
CA HIS A 283 -6.52 -17.83 10.78
C HIS A 283 -7.20 -17.02 9.66
N VAL A 284 -6.75 -17.24 8.42
CA VAL A 284 -7.34 -16.63 7.21
C VAL A 284 -8.64 -17.35 6.84
N SER A 285 -9.63 -16.58 6.38
CA SER A 285 -10.87 -17.11 5.80
C SER A 285 -11.00 -16.75 4.32
N VAL A 286 -11.90 -17.44 3.61
CA VAL A 286 -12.27 -17.13 2.22
C VAL A 286 -12.72 -15.67 2.08
N ALA A 287 -13.47 -15.15 3.06
CA ALA A 287 -13.94 -13.77 3.05
C ALA A 287 -12.79 -12.76 3.08
N ASP A 288 -11.67 -13.08 3.74
CA ASP A 288 -10.50 -12.21 3.76
C ASP A 288 -9.84 -12.15 2.39
N ILE A 289 -9.61 -13.31 1.77
CA ILE A 289 -8.99 -13.42 0.45
C ILE A 289 -9.84 -12.69 -0.60
N LYS A 290 -11.16 -12.93 -0.62
CA LYS A 290 -12.08 -12.28 -1.57
C LYS A 290 -12.06 -10.76 -1.45
N SER A 291 -12.06 -10.26 -0.22
CA SER A 291 -12.13 -8.82 0.00
C SER A 291 -10.85 -8.11 -0.46
N VAL A 292 -9.69 -8.74 -0.29
CA VAL A 292 -8.40 -8.17 -0.71
C VAL A 292 -8.07 -8.44 -2.18
N ALA A 293 -8.90 -9.21 -2.89
CA ALA A 293 -8.65 -9.61 -4.27
C ALA A 293 -8.55 -8.43 -5.23
N LYS A 294 -9.53 -7.52 -5.24
CA LYS A 294 -9.49 -6.36 -6.15
C LYS A 294 -8.29 -5.45 -5.89
N PRO A 295 -8.03 -4.96 -4.66
CA PRO A 295 -6.88 -4.08 -4.41
C PRO A 295 -5.54 -4.73 -4.73
N VAL A 296 -5.42 -6.05 -4.62
CA VAL A 296 -4.18 -6.77 -4.92
C VAL A 296 -4.01 -7.06 -6.41
N LEU A 297 -5.08 -7.43 -7.12
CA LEU A 297 -4.98 -7.93 -8.49
C LEU A 297 -5.18 -6.84 -9.55
N ARG A 298 -5.86 -5.73 -9.24
CA ARG A 298 -6.24 -4.71 -10.24
C ARG A 298 -5.08 -4.06 -10.97
N HIS A 299 -3.91 -3.92 -10.33
CA HIS A 299 -2.70 -3.37 -10.95
C HIS A 299 -1.75 -4.45 -11.48
N ARG A 300 -2.15 -5.73 -11.35
CA ARG A 300 -1.40 -6.91 -11.81
C ARG A 300 -2.08 -7.60 -12.98
N MET A 301 -3.25 -7.11 -13.38
CA MET A 301 -4.00 -7.63 -14.51
C MET A 301 -4.08 -6.54 -15.57
N LEU A 302 -3.54 -6.83 -16.75
CA LEU A 302 -3.58 -5.92 -17.88
C LEU A 302 -4.74 -6.31 -18.78
N LEU A 303 -5.53 -5.32 -19.16
CA LEU A 303 -6.56 -5.50 -20.17
C LEU A 303 -5.96 -5.36 -21.56
N ASN A 304 -6.57 -6.04 -22.52
CA ASN A 304 -6.27 -5.83 -23.93
C ASN A 304 -7.08 -4.64 -24.48
N TYR A 305 -6.79 -4.25 -25.72
CA TYR A 305 -7.46 -3.14 -26.39
C TYR A 305 -8.99 -3.30 -26.46
N GLU A 306 -9.49 -4.52 -26.61
CA GLU A 306 -10.94 -4.77 -26.65
C GLU A 306 -11.61 -4.50 -25.30
N GLY A 307 -10.96 -4.90 -24.20
CA GLY A 307 -11.41 -4.59 -22.84
C GLY A 307 -11.46 -3.09 -22.59
N GLU A 308 -10.39 -2.37 -22.96
CA GLU A 308 -10.34 -0.90 -22.83
C GLU A 308 -11.40 -0.21 -23.70
N ALA A 309 -11.54 -0.60 -24.97
CA ALA A 309 -12.51 -0.03 -25.90
C ALA A 309 -13.97 -0.29 -25.47
N SER A 310 -14.21 -1.42 -24.77
CA SER A 310 -15.50 -1.78 -24.20
C SER A 310 -15.79 -1.10 -22.85
N GLY A 311 -14.86 -0.28 -22.35
CA GLY A 311 -14.98 0.39 -21.06
C GLY A 311 -14.93 -0.55 -19.86
N LYS A 312 -14.38 -1.76 -20.03
CA LYS A 312 -14.18 -2.71 -18.93
C LYS A 312 -13.02 -2.29 -18.06
N THR A 313 -13.14 -2.54 -16.77
CA THR A 313 -12.07 -2.34 -15.79
C THR A 313 -11.51 -3.67 -15.31
N ALA A 314 -10.28 -3.65 -14.78
CA ALA A 314 -9.70 -4.83 -14.14
C ALA A 314 -10.58 -5.32 -12.97
N ASP A 315 -11.22 -4.42 -12.24
CA ASP A 315 -12.15 -4.74 -11.15
C ASP A 315 -13.37 -5.53 -11.65
N ASP A 316 -13.93 -5.19 -12.83
CA ASP A 316 -15.05 -5.92 -13.43
C ASP A 316 -14.68 -7.38 -13.76
N VAL A 317 -13.48 -7.59 -14.33
CA VAL A 317 -12.99 -8.93 -14.67
C VAL A 317 -12.68 -9.73 -13.40
N ILE A 318 -12.13 -9.08 -12.37
CA ILE A 318 -11.88 -9.71 -11.05
C ILE A 318 -13.20 -10.13 -10.39
N ASP A 319 -14.28 -9.35 -10.51
CA ASP A 319 -15.61 -9.74 -10.00
C ASP A 319 -16.09 -11.05 -10.63
N VAL A 320 -15.99 -11.17 -11.95
CA VAL A 320 -16.37 -12.40 -12.66
C VAL A 320 -15.52 -13.59 -12.19
N ILE A 321 -14.21 -13.41 -12.00
CA ILE A 321 -13.32 -14.44 -11.46
C ILE A 321 -13.78 -14.87 -10.06
N LEU A 322 -14.07 -13.91 -9.17
CA LEU A 322 -14.49 -14.19 -7.80
C LEU A 322 -15.81 -14.97 -7.74
N GLU A 323 -16.75 -14.65 -8.63
CA GLU A 323 -18.03 -15.37 -8.73
C GLU A 323 -17.85 -16.81 -9.24
N LYS A 324 -16.99 -17.01 -10.25
CA LYS A 324 -16.77 -18.33 -10.87
C LYS A 324 -15.94 -19.27 -9.99
N VAL A 325 -14.85 -18.78 -9.39
CA VAL A 325 -13.99 -19.58 -8.51
C VAL A 325 -14.73 -19.96 -7.22
N GLN A 326 -15.70 -19.13 -6.77
CA GLN A 326 -16.58 -19.48 -5.64
C GLN A 326 -17.48 -20.70 -5.90
N GLN A 327 -17.82 -20.99 -7.15
CA GLN A 327 -18.70 -22.12 -7.49
C GLN A 327 -17.97 -23.47 -7.53
N GLY A 328 -16.67 -23.50 -7.20
CA GLY A 328 -15.85 -24.69 -7.28
C GLY A 328 -15.71 -25.10 -8.73
N VAL A 329 -14.60 -24.71 -9.37
CA VAL A 329 -14.11 -25.45 -10.53
C VAL A 329 -13.52 -26.76 -10.01
N SER A 330 -14.40 -27.59 -9.46
CA SER A 330 -14.19 -29.02 -9.34
C SER A 330 -14.74 -29.59 -10.64
N LYS A 331 -13.85 -29.76 -11.62
CA LYS A 331 -14.03 -30.73 -12.71
C LYS A 331 -12.70 -31.10 -13.34
#